data_AF-A0A957ZHH1-F1
#
_entry.id   AF-A0A957ZHH1-F1
#
_cell.length_a   1.000
_cell.length_b   1.000
_cell.length_c   1.000
_cell.angle_alpha   90.00
_cell.angle_beta   90.00
_cell.angle_gamma   90.00
#
_symmetry.space_group_name_H-M   'P 1'
#
loop_
_entity.id
_entity.type
_entity.pdbx_description
1 polymer ?
#
loop_
_entity_poly.entity_id
_entity_poly.type
_entity_poly.pdbx_seq_one_letter_code
_entity_poly.pdbx_strand_id
1 'polypeptide(L)'
;NNARRFQYTDTEMLFNILRMAPRLITNKARFGRYLDVLVAHSPPWGIHDQPDVPHQGFKSFLTFMKWFRPRYLLHGHIHLYRRDVVTETRYLDTDVINVYPYRILDLEPRA
;
A
#
# COMPACT_ATOMS: atom_id res chain seq x y z
N ASN A 1 -12.73 -6.91 -14.24
CA ASN A 1 -12.16 -8.24 -14.60
C ASN A 1 -12.38 -9.17 -13.41
N ASN A 2 -13.41 -10.03 -13.44
CA ASN A 2 -13.88 -10.80 -12.27
C ASN A 2 -13.30 -12.22 -12.18
N ALA A 3 -12.17 -12.46 -12.86
CA ALA A 3 -11.52 -13.76 -12.81
C ALA A 3 -10.69 -13.89 -11.53
N ARG A 4 -11.29 -14.52 -10.51
CA ARG A 4 -10.72 -14.86 -9.18
C ARG A 4 -9.33 -15.51 -9.24
N ARG A 5 -8.96 -16.10 -10.40
CA ARG A 5 -7.67 -16.77 -10.65
C ARG A 5 -6.47 -15.81 -10.76
N PHE A 6 -6.71 -14.52 -10.98
CA PHE A 6 -5.64 -13.51 -11.14
C PHE A 6 -5.53 -12.56 -9.93
N GLN A 7 -6.24 -12.85 -8.84
CA GLN A 7 -6.21 -12.05 -7.61
C GLN A 7 -5.50 -12.84 -6.50
N TYR A 8 -4.57 -12.20 -5.82
CA TYR A 8 -3.98 -12.77 -4.61
C TYR A 8 -5.03 -12.85 -3.51
N THR A 9 -4.95 -13.90 -2.69
CA THR A 9 -5.60 -13.95 -1.38
C THR A 9 -4.80 -13.13 -0.36
N ASP A 10 -5.44 -12.77 0.76
CA ASP A 10 -4.75 -12.05 1.84
C ASP A 10 -3.57 -12.87 2.40
N THR A 11 -3.69 -14.19 2.51
CA THR A 11 -2.60 -15.07 2.95
C THR A 11 -1.42 -15.07 1.97
N GLU A 12 -1.68 -15.12 0.67
CA GLU A 12 -0.62 -15.04 -0.35
C GLU A 12 0.07 -13.68 -0.33
N MET A 13 -0.69 -12.60 -0.14
CA MET A 13 -0.14 -11.26 0.03
C MET A 13 0.73 -11.15 1.28
N LEU A 14 0.29 -11.72 2.41
CA LEU A 14 1.10 -11.79 3.63
C LEU A 14 2.39 -12.58 3.39
N PHE A 15 2.34 -13.69 2.67
CA PHE A 15 3.53 -14.46 2.33
C PHE A 15 4.52 -13.64 1.49
N ASN A 16 4.04 -12.87 0.51
CA ASN A 16 4.89 -11.96 -0.27
C ASN A 16 5.55 -10.90 0.64
N ILE A 17 4.82 -10.34 1.59
CA ILE A 17 5.36 -9.40 2.58
C ILE A 17 6.44 -10.05 3.45
N LEU A 18 6.20 -11.28 3.94
CA LEU A 18 7.18 -12.02 4.73
C LEU A 18 8.46 -12.32 3.94
N ARG A 19 8.34 -12.61 2.64
CA ARG A 19 9.51 -12.78 1.75
C ARG A 19 10.32 -11.50 1.57
N MET A 20 9.71 -10.33 1.69
CA MET A 20 10.42 -9.05 1.65
C MET A 20 11.11 -8.71 2.98
N ALA A 21 10.63 -9.25 4.10
CA ALA A 21 11.05 -8.87 5.44
C ALA A 21 12.59 -8.93 5.68
N PRO A 22 13.33 -9.97 5.25
CA PRO A 22 14.78 -10.02 5.47
C PRO A 22 15.51 -8.84 4.84
N ARG A 23 15.15 -8.49 3.58
CA ARG A 23 15.75 -7.35 2.87
C ARG A 23 15.41 -6.02 3.53
N LEU A 24 14.17 -5.85 3.99
CA LEU A 24 13.77 -4.66 4.73
C LEU A 24 14.53 -4.53 6.05
N ILE A 25 14.73 -5.63 6.78
CA ILE A 25 15.52 -5.65 8.02
C ILE A 25 16.98 -5.25 7.73
N THR A 26 17.58 -5.79 6.66
CA THR A 26 18.91 -5.37 6.21
C THR A 26 18.96 -3.88 5.87
N ASN A 27 17.94 -3.33 5.19
CA ASN A 27 17.85 -1.90 4.92
C ASN A 27 17.81 -1.10 6.21
N LYS A 28 17.05 -1.52 7.22
CA LYS A 28 16.98 -0.83 8.50
C LYS A 28 18.32 -0.80 9.22
N ALA A 29 19.08 -1.90 9.18
CA ALA A 29 20.42 -1.94 9.75
C ALA A 29 21.40 -1.02 9.03
N ARG A 30 21.27 -0.85 7.70
CA ARG A 30 22.19 -0.04 6.88
C ARG A 30 21.82 1.44 6.80
N PHE A 31 20.53 1.75 6.78
CA PHE A 31 20.01 3.09 6.46
C PHE A 31 19.11 3.67 7.56
N GLY A 32 18.92 2.97 8.69
CA GLY A 32 18.03 3.38 9.77
C GLY A 32 16.54 3.20 9.51
N ARG A 33 16.15 2.75 8.30
CA ARG A 33 14.75 2.59 7.86
C ARG A 33 14.54 1.36 6.99
N TYR A 34 13.34 0.79 7.03
CA TYR A 34 12.98 -0.39 6.22
C TYR A 34 12.82 -0.04 4.73
N LEU A 35 12.04 1.01 4.46
CA LEU A 35 11.77 1.59 3.14
C LEU A 35 11.08 2.95 3.31
N ASP A 36 11.03 3.75 2.24
CA ASP A 36 10.27 5.01 2.21
C ASP A 36 8.92 4.85 1.50
N VAL A 37 8.88 4.16 0.36
CA VAL A 37 7.68 4.07 -0.49
C VAL A 37 7.37 2.61 -0.78
N LEU A 38 6.15 2.19 -0.47
CA LEU A 38 5.55 0.96 -1.00
C LEU A 38 4.61 1.33 -2.16
N VAL A 39 4.74 0.63 -3.28
CA VAL A 39 3.80 0.74 -4.41
C VAL A 39 3.05 -0.57 -4.56
N ALA A 40 1.73 -0.52 -4.59
CA ALA A 40 0.84 -1.65 -4.75
C ALA A 40 -0.22 -1.35 -5.83
N HIS A 41 -0.86 -2.38 -6.37
CA HIS A 41 -2.01 -2.17 -7.24
C HIS A 41 -3.29 -1.95 -6.42
N SER A 42 -3.58 -2.87 -5.50
CA SER A 42 -4.79 -2.87 -4.68
C SER A 42 -4.68 -1.99 -3.44
N PRO A 43 -5.80 -1.47 -2.92
CA PRO A 43 -5.83 -0.68 -1.69
C PRO A 43 -5.59 -1.54 -0.42
N PRO A 44 -5.25 -0.92 0.72
CA PRO A 44 -5.37 -1.57 2.03
C PRO A 44 -6.85 -1.81 2.41
N TRP A 45 -7.11 -2.86 3.17
CA TRP A 45 -8.47 -3.17 3.64
C TRP A 45 -9.06 -2.01 4.46
N GLY A 46 -10.25 -1.55 4.10
CA GLY A 46 -10.95 -0.44 4.75
C GLY A 46 -10.34 0.95 4.50
N ILE A 47 -9.34 1.07 3.62
CA ILE A 47 -8.73 2.36 3.24
C ILE A 47 -8.75 2.46 1.72
N HIS A 48 -9.61 3.33 1.20
CA HIS A 48 -9.80 3.49 -0.24
C HIS A 48 -10.09 2.14 -0.94
N ASP A 49 -10.81 1.21 -0.31
CA ASP A 49 -11.35 0.03 -0.97
C ASP A 49 -12.82 0.24 -1.33
N GLN A 50 -13.37 -0.67 -2.15
CA GLN A 50 -14.80 -0.68 -2.48
C GLN A 50 -15.41 -2.05 -2.13
N PRO A 51 -16.74 -2.11 -1.91
CA PRO A 51 -17.41 -3.34 -1.49
C PRO A 51 -17.41 -4.44 -2.55
N ASP A 52 -17.07 -4.13 -3.81
CA ASP A 52 -17.01 -5.14 -4.86
C ASP A 52 -15.66 -5.88 -4.88
N VAL A 53 -15.72 -7.17 -5.21
CA VAL A 53 -14.62 -8.12 -5.12
C VAL A 53 -13.28 -7.62 -5.70
N PRO A 54 -13.19 -7.00 -6.89
CA PRO A 54 -11.90 -6.58 -7.43
C PRO A 54 -11.26 -5.39 -6.69
N HIS A 55 -12.04 -4.56 -6.03
CA HIS A 55 -11.57 -3.36 -5.33
C HIS A 55 -11.46 -3.56 -3.82
N GLN A 56 -11.72 -4.78 -3.33
CA GLN A 56 -11.53 -5.12 -1.93
C GLN A 56 -10.03 -5.07 -1.58
N GLY A 57 -9.70 -4.34 -0.50
CA GLY A 57 -8.32 -4.17 -0.10
C GLY A 57 -7.73 -5.38 0.64
N PHE A 58 -6.43 -5.33 0.91
CA PHE A 58 -5.74 -6.38 1.69
C PHE A 58 -5.52 -5.97 3.14
N LYS A 59 -5.88 -6.85 4.09
CA LYS A 59 -5.54 -6.66 5.52
C LYS A 59 -4.05 -6.77 5.74
N SER A 60 -3.36 -7.53 4.90
CA SER A 60 -1.92 -7.67 4.90
C SER A 60 -1.18 -6.34 4.74
N PHE A 61 -1.74 -5.37 4.03
CA PHE A 61 -1.15 -4.02 3.95
C PHE A 61 -1.26 -3.24 5.27
N LEU A 62 -2.31 -3.46 6.06
CA LEU A 62 -2.40 -2.89 7.41
C LEU A 62 -1.30 -3.46 8.32
N THR A 63 -1.00 -4.76 8.18
CA THR A 63 0.10 -5.43 8.87
C THR A 63 1.46 -4.91 8.39
N PHE A 64 1.64 -4.74 7.08
CA PHE A 64 2.85 -4.17 6.50
C PHE A 64 3.17 -2.79 7.06
N MET A 65 2.18 -1.89 7.09
CA MET A 65 2.35 -0.53 7.62
C MET A 65 2.67 -0.54 9.11
N LYS A 66 2.05 -1.44 9.90
CA LYS A 66 2.37 -1.62 11.32
C LYS A 66 3.83 -2.05 11.56
N TRP A 67 4.36 -2.96 10.75
CA TRP A 67 5.71 -3.50 10.92
C TRP A 67 6.80 -2.60 10.36
N PHE A 68 6.62 -2.11 9.13
CA PHE A 68 7.69 -1.46 8.38
C PHE A 68 7.57 0.06 8.28
N ARG A 69 6.40 0.62 8.62
CA ARG A 69 6.15 2.07 8.65
C ARG A 69 6.75 2.83 7.46
N PRO A 70 6.43 2.47 6.20
CA PRO A 70 6.84 3.27 5.06
C PRO A 70 6.27 4.69 5.21
N ARG A 71 6.95 5.69 4.63
CA ARG A 71 6.40 7.05 4.57
C ARG A 71 5.15 7.09 3.69
N TYR A 72 5.18 6.37 2.57
CA TYR A 72 4.07 6.33 1.61
C TYR A 72 3.68 4.89 1.24
N LEU A 73 2.37 4.64 1.14
CA LEU A 73 1.81 3.50 0.43
C LEU A 73 0.98 4.04 -0.73
N LEU A 74 1.50 3.88 -1.94
CA LEU A 74 0.82 4.26 -3.17
C LEU A 74 0.05 3.07 -3.70
N HIS A 75 -1.24 3.25 -3.96
CA HIS A 75 -2.04 2.25 -4.64
C HIS A 75 -2.84 2.86 -5.79
N GLY A 76 -3.38 2.01 -6.65
CA GLY A 76 -4.30 2.43 -7.71
C GLY A 76 -5.63 1.71 -7.60
N HIS A 77 -6.18 1.39 -8.78
CA HIS A 77 -7.40 0.61 -8.99
C HIS A 77 -8.73 1.28 -8.62
N ILE A 78 -8.77 2.33 -7.79
CA ILE A 78 -9.99 3.13 -7.60
C ILE A 78 -10.06 4.24 -8.63
N HIS A 79 -11.01 4.12 -9.56
CA HIS A 79 -11.39 5.18 -10.49
C HIS A 79 -12.24 6.22 -9.74
N LEU A 80 -11.75 7.46 -9.69
CA LEU A 80 -12.44 8.58 -9.04
C LEU A 80 -13.54 9.11 -9.96
N TYR A 81 -14.75 8.55 -9.87
CA TYR A 81 -15.91 9.04 -10.63
C TYR A 81 -16.57 10.27 -10.00
N ARG A 82 -16.25 10.58 -8.73
CA ARG A 82 -16.75 11.74 -8.00
C ARG A 82 -15.59 12.52 -7.39
N ARG A 83 -15.72 13.85 -7.34
CA ARG A 83 -14.67 14.78 -6.88
C ARG A 83 -14.47 14.80 -5.36
N ASP A 84 -15.38 14.20 -4.61
CA ASP A 84 -15.41 14.14 -3.14
C ASP A 84 -14.78 12.86 -2.56
N VAL A 85 -14.23 11.98 -3.40
CA VAL A 85 -13.61 10.73 -2.94
C VAL A 85 -12.30 11.05 -2.23
N VAL A 86 -12.17 10.54 -1.01
CA VAL A 86 -10.91 10.60 -0.24
C VAL A 86 -9.83 9.81 -0.98
N THR A 87 -8.76 10.49 -1.38
CA THR A 87 -7.61 9.89 -2.08
C THR A 87 -6.38 9.76 -1.21
N GLU A 88 -6.40 10.36 -0.02
CA GLU A 88 -5.28 10.38 0.91
C GLU A 88 -5.80 10.09 2.32
N THR A 89 -5.22 9.06 2.94
CA THR A 89 -5.55 8.67 4.31
C THR A 89 -4.26 8.42 5.05
N ARG A 90 -4.10 9.03 6.23
CA ARG A 90 -2.99 8.69 7.11
C ARG A 90 -3.35 7.49 7.97
N TYR A 91 -2.52 6.45 7.91
CA TYR A 91 -2.62 5.27 8.76
C TYR A 91 -1.30 5.08 9.51
N LEU A 92 -1.33 5.30 10.83
CA LEU A 92 -0.13 5.36 11.68
C LEU A 92 0.87 6.41 11.14
N ASP A 93 2.06 5.95 10.74
CA ASP A 93 3.16 6.76 10.23
C ASP A 93 3.26 6.72 8.69
N THR A 94 2.23 6.18 8.02
CA THR A 94 2.17 5.98 6.57
C THR A 94 1.04 6.80 5.97
N ASP A 95 1.37 7.60 4.95
CA ASP A 95 0.38 8.25 4.10
C ASP A 95 -0.01 7.29 2.98
N VAL A 96 -1.27 6.84 2.99
CA VAL A 96 -1.86 5.98 1.96
C VAL A 96 -2.46 6.88 0.88
N ILE A 97 -2.05 6.69 -0.37
CA ILE A 97 -2.42 7.57 -1.47
C ILE A 97 -2.95 6.74 -2.63
N ASN A 98 -4.20 7.00 -3.04
CA ASN A 98 -4.76 6.51 -4.29
C ASN A 98 -4.25 7.36 -5.45
N VAL A 99 -3.52 6.74 -6.38
CA VAL A 99 -2.94 7.39 -7.55
C VAL A 99 -3.83 7.17 -8.76
N TYR A 100 -4.50 8.24 -9.20
CA TYR A 100 -5.32 8.26 -10.41
C TYR A 100 -5.43 9.69 -10.99
N PRO A 101 -5.17 9.91 -12.30
CA PRO A 101 -4.49 9.02 -13.25
C PRO A 101 -2.95 9.02 -13.07
N TYR A 102 -2.39 10.10 -12.52
CA TYR A 102 -0.97 10.19 -12.15
C TYR A 102 -0.82 11.10 -10.92
N ARG A 103 0.30 10.99 -10.22
CA ARG A 103 0.66 11.89 -9.12
C ARG A 103 2.16 12.13 -9.09
N ILE A 104 2.56 13.36 -8.79
CA ILE A 104 3.95 13.77 -8.61
C ILE A 104 4.16 13.95 -7.10
N LEU A 105 5.22 13.33 -6.58
CA LEU A 105 5.62 13.41 -5.17
C LEU A 105 7.07 13.86 -5.11
N ASP A 106 7.30 15.00 -4.47
CA ASP A 106 8.65 15.47 -4.16
C ASP A 106 9.12 14.79 -2.86
N LEU A 107 10.14 13.96 -2.98
CA LEU A 107 10.67 13.15 -1.88
C LEU A 107 12.00 13.72 -1.40
N GLU A 108 11.93 14.53 -0.35
CA GLU A 108 13.14 14.91 0.38
C GLU A 108 13.69 13.71 1.17
N PRO A 109 15.03 13.49 1.16
CA PRO A 109 15.66 12.54 2.07
C PRO A 109 15.28 12.87 3.51
N ARG A 110 14.88 11.85 4.29
CA ARG A 110 14.79 12.03 5.74
C ARG A 110 16.20 12.26 6.29
N ALA A 111 16.34 13.31 7.10
CA ALA A 111 17.55 13.65 7.84
C ALA A 111 17.94 12.53 8.82
#